data_AF-A0A3S0QBK7-F1
#
_entry.id   AF-A0A3S0QBK7-F1
#
_cell.length_a   1.000
_cell.length_b   1.000
_cell.length_c   1.000
_cell.angle_alpha   90.00
_cell.angle_beta   90.00
_cell.angle_gamma   90.00
#
_symmetry.space_group_name_H-M   'P 1'
#
loop_
_entity.id
_entity.type
_entity.pdbx_description
1 polymer ?
#
loop_
_entity_poly.entity_id
_entity_poly.type
_entity_poly.pdbx_seq_one_letter_code
_entity_poly.pdbx_strand_id
1 'polypeptide(L)'
;MEKFHSRLSIAAIAVSASLATFADEVRVYLPPQKAAEVLADGVPWSAAAPNGRSFKLALNKDGTGSISGGLPFALSVTWEVKGETVCLSGTMMAKCLRFQEIPGGFQSWDGDKPDLKLSR
;
A
#
# COMPACT_ATOMS: atom_id res chain seq x y z
N MET A 1 -70.19 -17.92 -24.63
CA MET A 1 -69.18 -17.20 -25.41
C MET A 1 -68.94 -15.88 -24.68
N GLU A 2 -67.96 -15.83 -23.75
CA GLU A 2 -66.63 -15.21 -23.95
C GLU A 2 -66.74 -13.71 -24.37
N LYS A 3 -66.20 -12.70 -23.67
CA LYS A 3 -64.88 -12.58 -23.04
C LYS A 3 -64.81 -11.40 -22.05
N PHE A 4 -63.96 -11.57 -21.02
CA PHE A 4 -63.39 -10.55 -20.14
C PHE A 4 -62.73 -9.38 -20.92
N HIS A 5 -62.46 -8.25 -20.25
CA HIS A 5 -61.09 -7.70 -20.07
C HIS A 5 -61.13 -6.38 -19.27
N SER A 6 -61.02 -6.52 -17.94
CA SER A 6 -60.67 -5.41 -17.06
C SER A 6 -59.19 -5.08 -17.25
N ARG A 7 -58.85 -3.88 -17.73
CA ARG A 7 -57.46 -3.42 -17.85
C ARG A 7 -57.06 -2.66 -16.58
N LEU A 8 -56.63 -3.41 -15.56
CA LEU A 8 -55.83 -2.86 -14.47
C LEU A 8 -54.35 -2.94 -14.86
N SER A 9 -53.77 -1.82 -15.27
CA SER A 9 -52.32 -1.68 -15.39
C SER A 9 -51.72 -1.42 -14.02
N ILE A 10 -51.09 -2.43 -13.43
CA ILE A 10 -50.27 -2.28 -12.22
C ILE A 10 -48.83 -2.07 -12.68
N ALA A 11 -48.32 -0.85 -12.55
CA ALA A 11 -46.91 -0.56 -12.75
C ALA A 11 -46.13 -0.98 -11.49
N ALA A 12 -45.40 -2.09 -11.56
CA ALA A 12 -44.47 -2.50 -10.53
C ALA A 12 -43.16 -1.72 -10.67
N ILE A 13 -42.90 -0.75 -9.78
CA ILE A 13 -41.59 -0.10 -9.66
C ILE A 13 -40.72 -1.01 -8.81
N ALA A 14 -39.84 -1.79 -9.45
CA ALA A 14 -38.80 -2.52 -8.75
C ALA A 14 -37.76 -1.51 -8.23
N VAL A 15 -37.79 -1.22 -6.93
CA VAL A 15 -36.71 -0.48 -6.27
C VAL A 15 -35.55 -1.46 -6.05
N SER A 16 -34.61 -1.46 -6.99
CA SER A 16 -33.34 -2.17 -6.83
C SER A 16 -32.53 -1.50 -5.73
N ALA A 17 -32.60 -2.03 -4.51
CA ALA A 17 -31.68 -1.68 -3.44
C ALA A 17 -30.29 -2.22 -3.80
N SER A 18 -29.49 -1.41 -4.49
CA SER A 18 -28.07 -1.68 -4.69
C SER A 18 -27.36 -1.56 -3.34
N LEU A 19 -27.24 -2.68 -2.63
CA LEU A 19 -26.29 -2.80 -1.53
C LEU A 19 -24.89 -2.64 -2.14
N ALA A 20 -24.32 -1.45 -2.01
CA ALA A 20 -22.92 -1.23 -2.23
C ALA A 20 -22.17 -2.09 -1.20
N THR A 21 -21.82 -3.32 -1.61
CA THR A 21 -20.81 -4.09 -0.89
C THR A 21 -19.52 -3.32 -1.13
N PHE A 22 -19.14 -2.49 -0.17
CA PHE A 22 -17.77 -2.01 -0.08
C PHE A 22 -16.92 -3.26 0.15
N ALA A 23 -16.38 -3.80 -0.94
CA ALA A 23 -15.29 -4.75 -0.84
C ALA A 23 -14.14 -3.98 -0.20
N ASP A 24 -13.98 -4.13 1.11
CA ASP A 24 -12.68 -4.00 1.72
C ASP A 24 -11.84 -5.08 1.06
N GLU A 25 -11.18 -4.73 -0.05
CA GLU A 25 -10.28 -5.64 -0.74
C GLU A 25 -9.29 -6.12 0.31
N VAL A 26 -9.39 -7.41 0.68
CA VAL A 26 -8.52 -8.00 1.70
C VAL A 26 -7.09 -7.78 1.26
N ARG A 27 -6.43 -6.78 1.86
CA ARG A 27 -5.05 -6.44 1.54
C ARG A 27 -4.17 -7.54 2.08
N VAL A 28 -3.58 -8.32 1.17
CA VAL A 28 -2.62 -9.36 1.53
C VAL A 28 -1.26 -8.69 1.69
N TYR A 29 -0.87 -8.47 2.93
CA TYR A 29 0.46 -8.00 3.28
C TYR A 29 1.47 -9.14 3.25
N LEU A 30 2.70 -8.83 2.86
CA LEU A 30 3.84 -9.72 3.03
C LEU A 30 4.13 -9.93 4.51
N PRO A 31 4.61 -11.12 4.90
CA PRO A 31 5.28 -11.29 6.16
C PRO A 31 6.41 -10.26 6.30
N PRO A 32 6.51 -9.55 7.43
CA PRO A 32 7.45 -8.44 7.56
C PRO A 32 8.91 -8.89 7.50
N GLN A 33 9.22 -10.12 7.93
CA GLN A 33 10.55 -10.71 7.76
C GLN A 33 10.88 -10.91 6.28
N LYS A 34 9.89 -11.31 5.47
CA LYS A 34 10.08 -11.47 4.03
C LYS A 34 10.29 -10.13 3.35
N ALA A 35 9.49 -9.13 3.72
CA ALA A 35 9.67 -7.76 3.24
C ALA A 35 11.07 -7.24 3.60
N ALA A 36 11.51 -7.40 4.85
CA ALA A 36 12.85 -6.99 5.29
C ALA A 36 13.96 -7.71 4.51
N GLU A 37 13.85 -9.02 4.30
CA GLU A 37 14.84 -9.80 3.54
C GLU A 37 15.04 -9.27 2.12
N VAL A 38 13.96 -8.92 1.43
CA VAL A 38 14.02 -8.42 0.05
C VAL A 38 14.43 -6.95 -0.01
N LEU A 39 13.93 -6.13 0.92
CA LEU A 39 14.22 -4.70 0.93
C LEU A 39 15.63 -4.38 1.41
N ALA A 40 16.19 -5.20 2.31
CA ALA A 40 17.48 -4.96 2.96
C ALA A 40 18.67 -5.64 2.27
N ASP A 41 18.74 -5.60 0.94
CA ASP A 41 19.83 -6.20 0.17
C ASP A 41 21.01 -5.24 -0.11
N GLY A 42 20.94 -4.00 0.37
CA GLY A 42 21.94 -2.94 0.19
C GLY A 42 21.83 -2.19 -1.13
N VAL A 43 20.97 -2.61 -2.06
CA VAL A 43 20.80 -1.95 -3.35
C VAL A 43 19.76 -0.80 -3.23
N PRO A 44 19.96 0.36 -3.87
CA PRO A 44 18.97 1.43 -3.80
C PRO A 44 17.66 1.09 -4.53
N TRP A 45 16.54 1.10 -3.81
CA TRP A 45 15.19 1.18 -4.38
C TRP A 45 14.88 2.60 -4.82
N SER A 46 14.13 2.75 -5.91
CA SER A 46 13.39 3.99 -6.17
C SER A 46 12.18 4.04 -5.26
N ALA A 47 12.05 5.08 -4.43
CA ALA A 47 10.92 5.28 -3.54
C ALA A 47 10.12 6.50 -3.99
N ALA A 48 8.85 6.29 -4.34
CA ALA A 48 7.90 7.36 -4.64
C ALA A 48 6.93 7.52 -3.46
N ALA A 49 6.89 8.72 -2.88
CA ALA A 49 5.99 9.07 -1.80
C ALA A 49 4.65 9.60 -2.34
N PRO A 50 3.54 9.51 -1.55
CA PRO A 50 2.21 9.95 -2.00
C PRO A 50 2.12 11.44 -2.35
N ASN A 51 3.02 12.26 -1.81
CA ASN A 51 3.11 13.70 -2.08
C ASN A 51 3.85 14.03 -3.38
N GLY A 52 4.14 13.05 -4.23
CA GLY A 52 4.85 13.21 -5.51
C GLY A 52 6.37 13.33 -5.37
N ARG A 53 6.92 13.35 -4.15
CA ARG A 53 8.37 13.33 -3.96
C ARG A 53 8.92 11.94 -4.27
N SER A 54 10.12 11.89 -4.83
CA SER A 54 10.87 10.66 -5.01
C SER A 54 12.27 10.76 -4.43
N PHE A 55 12.80 9.64 -3.98
CA PHE A 55 14.15 9.49 -3.45
C PHE A 55 14.63 8.05 -3.66
N LYS A 56 15.89 7.81 -3.38
CA LYS A 56 16.48 6.47 -3.35
C LYS A 56 16.56 5.98 -1.91
N LEU A 57 16.14 4.75 -1.65
CA LEU A 57 16.21 4.10 -0.34
C LEU A 57 17.05 2.83 -0.46
N ALA A 58 18.17 2.77 0.24
CA ALA A 58 18.96 1.54 0.39
C ALA A 58 18.88 1.08 1.84
N LEU A 59 18.49 -0.18 2.07
CA LEU A 59 18.49 -0.79 3.40
C LEU A 59 19.52 -1.92 3.40
N ASN A 60 20.30 -2.03 4.46
CA ASN A 60 21.35 -3.04 4.65
C ASN A 60 20.89 -4.09 5.66
N LYS A 61 21.33 -5.34 5.50
CA LYS A 61 20.94 -6.45 6.40
C LYS A 61 21.28 -6.24 7.87
N ASP A 62 22.21 -5.35 8.19
CA ASP A 62 22.64 -5.02 9.55
C ASP A 62 21.71 -4.04 10.29
N GLY A 63 20.58 -3.66 9.69
CA GLY A 63 19.63 -2.71 10.28
C GLY A 63 19.95 -1.25 9.96
N THR A 64 20.96 -0.97 9.13
CA THR A 64 21.28 0.39 8.65
C THR A 64 20.71 0.63 7.25
N GLY A 65 20.77 1.87 6.78
CA GLY A 65 20.34 2.24 5.45
C GLY A 65 20.63 3.71 5.14
N SER A 66 20.25 4.12 3.92
CA SER A 66 20.42 5.50 3.48
C SER A 66 19.28 5.97 2.57
N ILE A 67 19.03 7.29 2.61
CA ILE A 67 18.14 8.01 1.72
C ILE A 67 18.97 9.00 0.89
N SER A 68 18.79 9.02 -0.43
CA SER A 68 19.48 9.96 -1.33
C SER A 68 18.57 10.49 -2.45
N GLY A 69 19.02 11.52 -3.18
CA GLY A 69 18.32 12.07 -4.35
C GLY A 69 17.56 13.39 -4.14
N GLY A 70 17.33 13.81 -2.89
CA GLY A 70 16.71 15.12 -2.59
C GLY A 70 17.67 16.18 -2.02
N LEU A 71 18.87 15.77 -1.62
CA LEU A 71 19.90 16.60 -0.97
C LEU A 71 21.27 16.27 -1.57
N PRO A 72 22.28 17.16 -1.44
CA PRO A 72 23.63 16.91 -1.96
C PRO A 72 24.39 15.82 -1.20
N PHE A 73 23.83 15.28 -0.12
CA PHE A 73 24.37 14.18 0.67
C PHE A 73 23.29 13.14 0.97
N ALA A 74 23.73 11.89 1.21
CA ALA A 74 22.86 10.83 1.68
C ALA A 74 22.59 11.00 3.18
N LEU A 75 21.36 10.72 3.59
CA LEU A 75 20.94 10.71 4.98
C LEU A 75 20.93 9.28 5.49
N SER A 76 21.43 9.06 6.69
CA SER A 76 21.37 7.75 7.34
C SER A 76 19.95 7.47 7.84
N VAL A 77 19.55 6.21 7.69
CA VAL A 77 18.36 5.65 8.34
C VAL A 77 18.74 4.33 9.00
N THR A 78 18.00 3.95 10.03
CA THR A 78 17.99 2.61 10.61
C THR A 78 16.66 1.96 10.35
N TRP A 79 16.63 0.63 10.39
CA TRP A 79 15.41 -0.13 10.23
C TRP A 79 15.41 -1.38 11.08
N GLU A 80 14.21 -1.83 11.44
CA GLU A 80 14.00 -3.07 12.19
C GLU A 80 12.59 -3.63 11.95
N VAL A 81 12.40 -4.93 12.15
CA VAL A 81 11.07 -5.55 12.13
C VAL A 81 10.43 -5.42 13.52
N LYS A 82 9.22 -4.85 13.59
CA LYS A 82 8.40 -4.78 14.81
C LYS A 82 7.01 -5.34 14.55
N GLY A 83 6.73 -6.49 15.14
CA GLY A 83 5.45 -7.18 14.95
C GLY A 83 5.20 -7.43 13.46
N GLU A 84 4.13 -6.84 12.93
CA GLU A 84 3.72 -6.97 11.52
C GLU A 84 4.33 -5.90 10.59
N THR A 85 5.22 -5.05 11.10
CA THR A 85 5.73 -3.89 10.38
C THR A 85 7.24 -3.89 10.25
N VAL A 86 7.75 -3.22 9.22
CA VAL A 86 9.17 -2.80 9.15
C VAL A 86 9.21 -1.32 9.50
N CYS A 87 9.89 -1.00 10.59
CA CYS A 87 10.03 0.36 11.07
C CYS A 87 11.32 0.98 10.54
N LEU A 88 11.19 2.13 9.87
CA LEU A 88 12.26 2.99 9.40
C LEU A 88 12.41 4.17 10.36
N SER A 89 13.63 4.50 10.75
CA SER A 89 13.95 5.62 11.64
C SER A 89 15.15 6.40 11.13
N GLY A 90 15.08 7.72 11.18
CA GLY A 90 16.16 8.62 10.78
C GLY A 90 15.77 10.07 10.99
N THR A 91 16.68 11.00 10.74
CA THR A 91 16.50 12.42 11.09
C THR A 91 15.26 13.06 10.43
N MET A 92 14.85 12.57 9.25
CA MET A 92 13.70 13.12 8.52
C MET A 92 12.50 12.17 8.40
N MET A 93 12.59 10.95 8.94
CA MET A 93 11.55 9.94 8.76
C MET A 93 11.52 8.99 9.95
N ALA A 94 10.34 8.79 10.52
CA ALA A 94 10.08 7.73 11.49
C ALA A 94 8.71 7.13 11.15
N LYS A 95 8.70 5.91 10.62
CA LYS A 95 7.48 5.23 10.15
C LYS A 95 7.57 3.72 10.34
N CYS A 96 6.45 3.07 10.58
CA CYS A 96 6.34 1.61 10.62
C CYS A 96 5.39 1.16 9.51
N LEU A 97 5.93 0.42 8.55
CA LEU A 97 5.26 0.15 7.29
C LEU A 97 4.97 -1.34 7.12
N ARG A 98 3.78 -1.63 6.59
CA ARG A 98 3.41 -2.94 6.03
C ARG A 98 3.65 -2.91 4.53
N PHE A 99 4.03 -4.03 3.93
CA PHE A 99 4.39 -4.09 2.52
C PHE A 99 3.49 -5.08 1.80
N GLN A 100 3.12 -4.73 0.57
CA GLN A 100 2.41 -5.59 -0.36
C GLN A 100 3.24 -5.68 -1.64
N GLU A 101 3.39 -6.88 -2.17
CA GLU A 101 3.97 -7.08 -3.51
C GLU A 101 3.01 -6.51 -4.57
N ILE A 102 3.57 -5.76 -5.51
CA ILE A 102 2.89 -5.26 -6.70
C ILE A 102 3.77 -5.53 -7.91
N PRO A 103 3.22 -5.50 -9.14
CA PRO A 103 4.05 -5.58 -10.34
C PRO A 103 5.17 -4.52 -10.31
N GLY A 104 6.43 -4.98 -10.36
CA GLY A 104 7.61 -4.13 -10.38
C GLY A 104 8.11 -3.63 -9.01
N GLY A 105 7.58 -4.14 -7.90
CA GLY A 105 8.13 -3.86 -6.57
C GLY A 105 7.11 -3.97 -5.44
N PHE A 106 7.04 -2.94 -4.60
CA PHE A 106 6.24 -2.98 -3.37
C PHE A 106 5.42 -1.71 -3.16
N GLN A 107 4.18 -1.87 -2.71
CA GLN A 107 3.41 -0.79 -2.09
C GLN A 107 3.55 -0.92 -0.57
N SER A 108 3.99 0.14 0.09
CA SER A 108 4.00 0.22 1.54
C SER A 108 2.78 0.96 2.09
N TRP A 109 2.43 0.65 3.32
CA TRP A 109 1.24 1.16 4.01
C TRP A 109 1.58 1.57 5.43
N ASP A 110 1.18 2.78 5.81
CA ASP A 110 1.20 3.30 7.17
C ASP A 110 -0.22 3.24 7.74
N GLY A 111 -0.47 2.23 8.57
CA GLY A 111 -1.83 1.80 8.89
C GLY A 111 -2.59 1.46 7.61
N ASP A 112 -3.68 2.17 7.34
CA ASP A 112 -4.54 1.95 6.17
C ASP A 112 -4.28 2.92 5.02
N LYS A 113 -3.24 3.78 5.14
CA LYS A 113 -2.89 4.77 4.13
C LYS A 113 -1.71 4.29 3.29
N PRO A 114 -1.78 4.39 1.95
CA PRO A 114 -0.63 4.08 1.12
C PRO A 114 0.49 5.09 1.41
N ASP A 115 1.71 4.60 1.54
CA ASP A 115 2.90 5.42 1.73
C ASP A 115 3.83 5.27 0.52
N LEU A 116 5.04 4.75 0.71
CA LEU A 116 6.03 4.62 -0.35
C LEU A 116 5.66 3.51 -1.34
N LYS A 117 5.74 3.81 -2.64
CA LYS A 117 5.85 2.82 -3.70
C LYS A 117 7.33 2.61 -4.03
N LEU A 118 7.81 1.39 -3.85
CA LEU A 118 9.19 0.99 -4.09
C LEU A 118 9.28 0.25 -5.42
N SER A 119 10.23 0.63 -6.27
CA SER A 119 10.50 -0.05 -7.54
C SER A 119 11.99 -0.12 -7.87
N ARG A 120 12.34 -1.08 -8.72
CA ARG A 120 13.66 -1.26 -9.30
C ARG A 120 13.54 -1.64 -10.76
#